data_AF-A0A0L7RD35-F1
#
_entry.id   AF-A0A0L7RD35-F1
#
_cell.length_a   1.000
_cell.length_b   1.000
_cell.length_c   1.000
_cell.angle_alpha   90.00
_cell.angle_beta   90.00
_cell.angle_gamma   90.00
#
_symmetry.space_group_name_H-M   'P 1'
#
loop_
_entity.id
_entity.type
_entity.pdbx_description
1 polymer ?
#
loop_
_entity_poly.entity_id
_entity_poly.type
_entity_poly.pdbx_seq_one_letter_code
_entity_poly.pdbx_strand_id
1 'polypeptide(L)'
;MAKLYSYYTLCPLIDQQNLLGVERDSESGCAIVTLGRNIVIRYKLQDLKQLSSWTSKDRLTAQVIYDETTHQYAAIFNEKKIRLWSAEETDLNNIKGSHGRLYSHPLTETNTETSLSTLIGIISNINTKYPVVMTCLNEATVAVYGADVSEEGAVLMIYNVQFKLIQDAQKLKLYTNDAKLWKIEDKLLLAANKHLAIAPYHLAAQKIATLLGSSLRFKSDNENAEDEIVVIQESTVAQWEKNGATFVNQLSQNPPIHLSKQISSYLKEGLSDAAIQEIVIPQLIESKDVDGIIWCLNNIKDLPEKLLIDLLIFSLRSPDETFLPLQNVSHLKSGLNFDEILRLLKYLIQKLDDQELFHDIVQQPADKQLYEWSSLLLESHYQQYILSRDPQVSTLLNKLNYVLDDHLQVFKDMENLRPILKRTIHGKSSKLLQKNCNKFYTIEEIKLY
;
A
#
# COMPACT_ATOMS: atom_id res chain seq x y z
N MET A 1 7.31 4.02 -1.74
CA MET A 1 7.85 3.72 -0.38
C MET A 1 9.30 3.27 -0.51
N ALA A 2 10.16 3.47 0.49
CA ALA A 2 11.52 2.93 0.43
C ALA A 2 11.48 1.40 0.45
N LYS A 3 12.36 0.73 -0.28
CA LYS A 3 12.37 -0.73 -0.41
C LYS A 3 13.79 -1.27 -0.35
N LEU A 4 14.00 -2.31 0.44
CA LEU A 4 15.18 -3.15 0.49
C LEU A 4 14.98 -4.35 -0.45
N TYR A 5 15.97 -4.62 -1.28
CA TYR A 5 15.98 -5.81 -2.12
C TYR A 5 16.68 -6.97 -1.42
N SER A 6 16.58 -8.18 -2.00
CA SER A 6 17.32 -9.35 -1.51
C SER A 6 18.82 -9.06 -1.48
N TYR A 7 19.46 -9.29 -0.33
CA TYR A 7 20.89 -9.14 -0.22
C TYR A 7 21.64 -10.29 -0.92
N TYR A 8 22.84 -10.02 -1.40
CA TYR A 8 23.72 -11.01 -2.00
C TYR A 8 25.16 -10.83 -1.51
N THR A 9 25.96 -11.88 -1.60
CA THR A 9 27.34 -11.89 -1.14
C THR A 9 28.28 -11.29 -2.19
N LEU A 10 29.08 -10.29 -1.80
CA LEU A 10 30.17 -9.76 -2.60
C LEU A 10 31.40 -10.65 -2.52
N CYS A 11 31.92 -10.86 -1.30
CA CYS A 11 33.13 -11.65 -1.09
C CYS A 11 33.13 -12.35 0.29
N PRO A 12 33.82 -13.48 0.43
CA PRO A 12 34.06 -14.10 1.72
C PRO A 12 35.02 -13.26 2.58
N LEU A 13 34.64 -13.06 3.83
CA LEU A 13 35.48 -12.49 4.87
C LEU A 13 36.00 -13.64 5.72
N ILE A 14 37.28 -13.99 5.51
CA ILE A 14 37.94 -15.07 6.27
C ILE A 14 37.96 -14.73 7.78
N ASP A 15 37.96 -13.44 8.11
CA ASP A 15 37.80 -12.93 9.47
C ASP A 15 37.18 -11.51 9.42
N GLN A 16 36.08 -11.31 10.15
CA GLN A 16 35.34 -10.04 10.19
C GLN A 16 36.07 -8.96 11.01
N GLN A 17 36.89 -9.35 12.00
CA GLN A 17 37.74 -8.42 12.74
C GLN A 17 38.82 -7.81 11.84
N ASN A 18 39.16 -8.53 10.77
CA ASN A 18 40.10 -8.08 9.75
C ASN A 18 39.42 -7.25 8.64
N LEU A 19 38.15 -6.87 8.73
CA LEU A 19 37.58 -5.89 7.81
C LEU A 19 37.77 -4.49 8.41
N LEU A 20 38.65 -3.69 7.82
CA LEU A 20 38.96 -2.34 8.30
C LEU A 20 37.93 -1.30 7.82
N GLY A 21 37.41 -1.48 6.61
CA GLY A 21 36.38 -0.60 6.07
C GLY A 21 36.09 -0.81 4.60
N VAL A 22 35.01 -0.20 4.14
CA VAL A 22 34.62 -0.11 2.73
C VAL A 22 34.41 1.35 2.38
N GLU A 23 34.99 1.81 1.28
CA GLU A 23 34.86 3.18 0.78
C GLU A 23 34.49 3.20 -0.70
N ARG A 24 33.95 4.32 -1.19
CA ARG A 24 33.77 4.56 -2.63
C ARG A 24 35.11 4.59 -3.37
N ASP A 25 35.11 4.06 -4.58
CA ASP A 25 36.28 4.08 -5.46
C ASP A 25 36.31 5.32 -6.37
N SER A 26 37.37 5.47 -7.16
CA SER A 26 37.50 6.47 -8.22
C SER A 26 36.48 6.29 -9.36
N GLU A 27 36.08 5.05 -9.62
CA GLU A 27 35.07 4.70 -10.62
C GLU A 27 33.70 4.55 -9.95
N SER A 28 32.67 5.17 -10.54
CA SER A 28 31.28 4.99 -10.10
C SER A 28 30.86 3.52 -10.19
N GLY A 29 30.07 3.06 -9.21
CA GLY A 29 29.68 1.66 -9.07
C GLY A 29 30.81 0.74 -8.59
N CYS A 30 31.97 1.27 -8.20
CA CYS A 30 33.07 0.50 -7.62
C CYS A 30 33.30 0.86 -6.15
N ALA A 31 33.79 -0.13 -5.39
CA ALA A 31 34.06 0.00 -3.97
C ALA A 31 35.45 -0.54 -3.62
N ILE A 32 36.09 0.11 -2.66
CA ILE A 32 37.38 -0.29 -2.10
C ILE A 32 37.11 -1.01 -0.80
N VAL A 33 37.53 -2.27 -0.72
CA VAL A 33 37.43 -3.08 0.49
C VAL A 33 38.81 -3.18 1.12
N THR A 34 38.95 -2.68 2.34
CA THR A 34 40.21 -2.68 3.09
C THR A 34 40.23 -3.84 4.08
N LEU A 35 41.14 -4.79 3.89
CA LEU A 35 41.31 -5.96 4.74
C LEU A 35 42.61 -5.85 5.57
N GLY A 36 42.52 -6.23 6.84
CA GLY A 36 43.59 -6.21 7.85
C GLY A 36 44.75 -7.18 7.60
N ARG A 37 44.67 -7.98 6.52
CA ARG A 37 45.82 -8.74 5.98
C ARG A 37 46.73 -7.88 5.08
N ASN A 38 46.63 -6.56 5.18
CA ASN A 38 47.35 -5.58 4.37
C ASN A 38 46.99 -5.68 2.88
N ILE A 39 45.74 -6.03 2.61
CA ILE A 39 45.20 -6.17 1.26
C ILE A 39 44.09 -5.15 1.09
N VAL A 40 44.13 -4.42 -0.01
CA VAL A 40 43.08 -3.51 -0.44
C VAL A 40 42.57 -4.03 -1.77
N ILE A 41 41.26 -4.22 -1.92
CA ILE A 41 40.68 -4.80 -3.13
C ILE A 41 39.65 -3.83 -3.70
N ARG A 42 39.74 -3.56 -5.00
CA ARG A 42 38.71 -2.81 -5.75
C ARG A 42 37.72 -3.80 -6.33
N TYR A 43 36.44 -3.62 -6.01
CA TYR A 43 35.33 -4.43 -6.53
C TYR A 43 34.39 -3.58 -7.38
N LYS A 44 33.97 -4.13 -8.52
CA LYS A 44 32.83 -3.61 -9.27
C LYS A 44 31.54 -4.17 -8.69
N LEU A 45 30.70 -3.31 -8.12
CA LEU A 45 29.48 -3.70 -7.39
C LEU A 45 28.35 -4.19 -8.30
N GLN A 46 28.46 -4.00 -9.63
CA GLN A 46 27.45 -4.47 -10.60
C GLN A 46 27.65 -5.94 -10.97
N ASP A 47 28.90 -6.32 -11.27
CA ASP A 47 29.23 -7.67 -11.76
C ASP A 47 29.90 -8.55 -10.70
N LEU A 48 30.09 -8.03 -9.47
CA LEU A 48 30.78 -8.68 -8.34
C LEU A 48 32.22 -9.11 -8.67
N LYS A 49 32.84 -8.45 -9.64
CA LYS A 49 34.20 -8.75 -10.08
C LYS A 49 35.22 -7.92 -9.33
N GLN A 50 36.30 -8.56 -8.93
CA GLN A 50 37.52 -7.88 -8.50
C GLN A 50 38.17 -7.22 -9.72
N LEU A 51 38.45 -5.92 -9.64
CA LEU A 51 39.14 -5.16 -10.67
C LEU A 51 40.65 -5.22 -10.48
N SER A 52 41.11 -4.82 -9.30
CA SER A 52 42.51 -4.88 -8.91
C SER A 52 42.65 -5.03 -7.40
N SER A 53 43.87 -5.30 -6.94
CA SER A 53 44.18 -5.37 -5.52
C SER A 53 45.57 -4.83 -5.27
N TRP A 54 45.71 -4.10 -4.16
CA TRP A 54 46.99 -3.68 -3.62
C TRP A 54 47.35 -4.48 -2.39
N THR A 55 48.64 -4.72 -2.22
CA THR A 55 49.17 -5.38 -1.02
C THR A 55 50.34 -4.58 -0.47
N SER A 56 50.50 -4.63 0.84
CA SER A 56 51.57 -3.92 1.56
C SER A 56 52.24 -4.85 2.57
N LYS A 57 53.55 -4.68 2.77
CA LYS A 57 54.28 -5.32 3.88
C LYS A 57 53.95 -4.65 5.20
N ASP A 58 53.81 -3.32 5.18
CA ASP A 58 53.41 -2.55 6.34
C ASP A 58 51.93 -2.76 6.65
N ARG A 59 51.60 -2.81 7.95
CA ARG A 59 50.26 -3.12 8.43
C ARG A 59 49.29 -1.99 8.13
N LEU A 60 48.18 -2.28 7.46
CA LEU A 60 47.06 -1.34 7.35
C LEU A 60 46.30 -1.32 8.68
N THR A 61 46.08 -0.12 9.21
CA THR A 61 45.47 0.06 10.54
C THR A 61 44.15 0.83 10.50
N ALA A 62 43.80 1.38 9.34
CA ALA A 62 42.56 2.11 9.13
C ALA A 62 41.99 1.80 7.73
N GLN A 63 40.72 2.17 7.50
CA GLN A 63 40.12 2.10 6.18
C GLN A 63 40.88 2.97 5.17
N VAL A 64 41.02 2.46 3.94
CA VAL A 64 41.53 3.27 2.83
C VAL A 64 40.44 4.23 2.40
N ILE A 65 40.79 5.49 2.21
CA ILE A 65 39.89 6.51 1.69
C ILE A 65 40.33 6.94 0.30
N TYR A 66 39.38 7.27 -0.56
CA TYR A 66 39.66 7.91 -1.85
C TYR A 66 39.27 9.37 -1.80
N ASP A 67 40.23 10.23 -2.15
CA ASP A 67 40.03 11.67 -2.26
C ASP A 67 39.76 12.05 -3.72
N GLU A 68 38.55 12.53 -3.98
CA GLU A 68 38.12 12.99 -5.32
C GLU A 68 38.84 14.26 -5.76
N THR A 69 39.33 15.09 -4.83
CA THR A 69 39.97 16.36 -5.17
C THR A 69 41.41 16.19 -5.64
N THR A 70 42.14 15.27 -5.01
CA THR A 70 43.53 14.96 -5.35
C THR A 70 43.68 13.76 -6.27
N HIS A 71 42.59 13.02 -6.53
CA HIS A 71 42.59 11.76 -7.28
C HIS A 71 43.56 10.72 -6.69
N GLN A 72 43.67 10.67 -5.36
CA GLN A 72 44.59 9.80 -4.63
C GLN A 72 43.86 8.99 -3.57
N TYR A 73 44.37 7.79 -3.33
CA TYR A 73 44.01 6.93 -2.21
C TYR A 73 44.91 7.24 -1.03
N ALA A 74 44.34 7.28 0.17
CA ALA A 74 45.08 7.49 1.41
C ALA A 74 44.79 6.38 2.41
N ALA A 75 45.82 5.92 3.11
CA ALA A 75 45.66 5.03 4.25
C ALA A 75 46.76 5.21 5.29
N ILE A 76 46.46 4.72 6.49
CA ILE A 76 47.37 4.73 7.63
C ILE A 76 48.05 3.36 7.75
N PHE A 77 49.38 3.40 7.80
CA PHE A 77 50.26 2.25 7.91
C PHE A 77 50.96 2.24 9.27
N ASN A 78 50.98 1.08 9.93
CA ASN A 78 51.59 0.83 11.24
C ASN A 78 51.23 1.88 12.30
N GLU A 79 50.01 2.46 12.22
CA GLU A 79 49.51 3.52 13.12
C GLU A 79 50.35 4.81 13.12
N LYS A 80 51.32 4.95 12.20
CA LYS A 80 52.36 5.98 12.27
C LYS A 80 52.55 6.77 10.99
N LYS A 81 52.27 6.17 9.83
CA LYS A 81 52.58 6.76 8.53
C LYS A 81 51.33 6.84 7.66
N ILE A 82 51.05 8.01 7.12
CA ILE A 82 50.05 8.18 6.06
C ILE A 82 50.80 8.07 4.73
N ARG A 83 50.31 7.21 3.83
CA ARG A 83 50.76 7.14 2.44
C ARG A 83 49.61 7.51 1.50
N LEU A 84 49.98 8.12 0.39
CA LEU A 84 49.09 8.54 -0.68
C LEU A 84 49.53 7.87 -1.97
N TRP A 85 48.61 7.30 -2.74
CA TRP A 85 48.93 6.66 -4.02
C TRP A 85 47.85 6.88 -5.07
N SER A 86 48.22 6.69 -6.33
CA SER A 86 47.29 6.71 -7.46
C SER A 86 46.79 5.30 -7.83
N ALA A 87 45.73 5.23 -8.64
CA ALA A 87 45.16 3.95 -9.08
C ALA A 87 46.14 3.08 -9.89
N GLU A 88 47.13 3.69 -10.52
CA GLU A 88 48.11 3.05 -11.42
C GLU A 88 49.24 2.34 -10.66
N GLU A 89 49.37 2.60 -9.36
CA GLU A 89 50.45 2.02 -8.57
C GLU A 89 50.23 0.54 -8.29
N THR A 90 51.28 -0.25 -8.48
CA THR A 90 51.25 -1.71 -8.32
C THR A 90 51.84 -2.18 -6.99
N ASP A 91 52.76 -1.42 -6.39
CA ASP A 91 53.44 -1.76 -5.14
C ASP A 91 53.40 -0.62 -4.13
N LEU A 92 52.66 -0.81 -3.04
CA LEU A 92 52.50 0.19 -1.98
C LEU A 92 53.75 0.37 -1.11
N ASN A 93 54.75 -0.51 -1.23
CA ASN A 93 55.94 -0.48 -0.38
C ASN A 93 56.92 0.64 -0.77
N ASN A 94 56.91 1.08 -2.03
CA ASN A 94 57.85 2.07 -2.55
C ASN A 94 57.36 3.52 -2.38
N ILE A 95 56.14 3.71 -1.87
CA ILE A 95 55.53 5.01 -1.68
C ILE A 95 56.19 5.73 -0.50
N LYS A 96 56.67 6.95 -0.76
CA LYS A 96 57.19 7.82 0.28
C LYS A 96 56.03 8.29 1.17
N GLY A 97 56.17 8.09 2.47
CA GLY A 97 55.19 8.58 3.44
C GLY A 97 55.06 10.10 3.42
N SER A 98 53.89 10.60 3.82
CA SER A 98 53.64 12.03 3.97
C SER A 98 54.66 12.72 4.88
N HIS A 99 54.94 14.00 4.62
CA HIS A 99 55.92 14.81 5.37
C HIS A 99 55.51 15.16 6.82
N GLY A 100 54.55 14.43 7.43
CA GLY A 100 54.09 14.68 8.80
C GLY A 100 53.36 16.01 9.00
N ARG A 101 52.84 16.62 7.93
CA ARG A 101 52.07 17.85 7.98
C ARG A 101 50.58 17.53 8.06
N LEU A 102 49.93 17.97 9.14
CA LEU A 102 48.48 17.97 9.30
C LEU A 102 47.92 19.30 8.78
N TYR A 103 46.91 19.24 7.94
CA TYR A 103 46.15 20.39 7.49
C TYR A 103 44.73 20.27 8.04
N SER A 104 44.23 21.33 8.65
CA SER A 104 42.82 21.45 9.03
C SER A 104 42.13 22.39 8.06
N HIS A 105 40.96 21.97 7.55
CA HIS A 105 40.04 22.91 6.93
C HIS A 105 39.14 23.44 8.05
N PRO A 106 39.03 24.78 8.24
CA PRO A 106 38.07 25.31 9.20
C PRO A 106 36.67 24.87 8.75
N LEU A 107 35.97 24.12 9.60
CA LEU A 107 34.55 23.87 9.44
C LEU A 107 33.86 25.17 9.85
N THR A 108 33.18 25.83 8.92
CA THR A 108 32.43 27.05 9.21
C THR A 108 31.24 26.67 10.09
N GLU A 109 31.40 26.86 11.41
CA GLU A 109 30.32 26.65 12.37
C GLU A 109 29.20 27.65 12.09
N THR A 110 28.09 27.18 11.53
CA THR A 110 26.83 27.90 11.68
C THR A 110 26.36 27.68 13.11
N ASN A 111 26.74 28.60 13.99
CA ASN A 111 26.20 28.72 15.34
C ASN A 111 24.67 28.89 15.26
N THR A 112 23.96 27.79 15.41
CA THR A 112 22.65 27.80 16.06
C THR A 112 22.75 26.79 17.18
N GLU A 113 22.68 27.28 18.42
CA GLU A 113 22.40 26.47 19.60
C GLU A 113 21.01 25.85 19.44
N THR A 114 20.89 24.86 18.56
CA THR A 114 19.70 24.03 18.48
C THR A 114 19.87 23.04 19.61
N SER A 115 19.10 23.24 20.68
CA SER A 115 18.95 22.33 21.82
C SER A 115 19.27 20.88 21.44
N LEU A 116 20.47 20.41 21.82
CA LEU A 116 20.85 19.01 21.69
C LEU A 116 19.80 18.19 22.45
N SER A 117 19.30 17.13 21.81
CA SER A 117 18.32 16.17 22.31
C SER A 117 16.85 16.61 22.29
N THR A 118 16.26 16.75 21.10
CA THR A 118 14.83 16.44 20.95
C THR A 118 14.70 14.97 20.61
N LEU A 119 13.94 14.21 21.42
CA LEU A 119 13.62 12.82 21.10
C LEU A 119 12.77 12.78 19.83
N ILE A 120 13.34 12.28 18.73
CA ILE A 120 12.63 12.22 17.46
C ILE A 120 11.67 11.02 17.43
N GLY A 121 12.10 9.85 17.92
CA GLY A 121 11.28 8.64 18.00
C GLY A 121 11.97 7.54 18.79
N ILE A 122 11.20 6.53 19.20
CA ILE A 122 11.68 5.34 19.90
C ILE A 122 11.61 4.17 18.93
N ILE A 123 12.74 3.53 18.64
CA ILE A 123 12.82 2.33 17.81
C ILE A 123 12.86 1.12 18.73
N SER A 124 11.74 0.40 18.84
CA SER A 124 11.62 -0.79 19.69
C SER A 124 12.09 -2.08 19.02
N ASN A 125 12.37 -2.05 17.71
CA ASN A 125 12.56 -3.23 16.88
C ASN A 125 14.02 -3.69 16.81
N ILE A 126 14.90 -3.13 17.65
CA ILE A 126 16.32 -3.48 17.71
C ILE A 126 16.71 -3.70 19.16
N ASN A 127 17.48 -4.75 19.41
CA ASN A 127 18.03 -5.02 20.73
C ASN A 127 19.29 -4.17 20.99
N THR A 128 19.18 -3.20 21.88
CA THR A 128 20.27 -2.29 22.27
C THR A 128 21.25 -2.88 23.27
N LYS A 129 21.10 -4.15 23.68
CA LYS A 129 22.17 -4.86 24.43
C LYS A 129 23.42 -5.07 23.57
N TYR A 130 23.25 -5.06 22.25
CA TYR A 130 24.31 -5.21 21.26
C TYR A 130 24.53 -3.89 20.51
N PRO A 131 25.72 -3.65 19.93
CA PRO A 131 25.99 -2.42 19.20
C PRO A 131 25.09 -2.28 17.97
N VAL A 132 24.64 -1.05 17.72
CA VAL A 132 23.78 -0.71 16.58
C VAL A 132 24.51 0.29 15.72
N VAL A 133 24.51 0.07 14.40
CA VAL A 133 25.08 1.01 13.44
C VAL A 133 23.96 1.65 12.63
N MET A 134 24.13 2.95 12.37
CA MET A 134 23.22 3.74 11.55
C MET A 134 24.00 4.48 10.46
N THR A 135 23.40 4.62 9.28
CA THR A 135 23.96 5.39 8.18
C THR A 135 22.87 6.21 7.49
N CYS A 136 23.18 7.47 7.15
CA CYS A 136 22.22 8.36 6.50
C CYS A 136 22.03 7.98 5.03
N LEU A 137 20.79 7.70 4.63
CA LEU A 137 20.47 7.43 3.23
C LEU A 137 20.13 8.72 2.48
N ASN A 138 19.34 9.61 3.11
CA ASN A 138 19.05 10.95 2.65
C ASN A 138 18.82 11.89 3.86
N GLU A 139 18.25 13.08 3.64
CA GLU A 139 17.98 14.08 4.70
C GLU A 139 16.95 13.62 5.75
N ALA A 140 16.06 12.69 5.39
CA ALA A 140 14.93 12.26 6.22
C ALA A 140 14.92 10.75 6.53
N THR A 141 15.81 9.96 5.93
CA THR A 141 15.86 8.49 6.07
C THR A 141 17.25 8.00 6.46
N VAL A 142 17.24 7.04 7.37
CA VAL A 142 18.43 6.43 7.96
C VAL A 142 18.29 4.92 7.85
N ALA A 143 19.34 4.24 7.41
CA ALA A 143 19.43 2.79 7.52
C ALA A 143 20.02 2.42 8.87
N VAL A 144 19.43 1.42 9.52
CA VAL A 144 19.83 0.94 10.84
C VAL A 144 20.08 -0.55 10.75
N TYR A 145 21.22 -0.99 11.27
CA TYR A 145 21.62 -2.40 11.34
C TYR A 145 21.97 -2.76 12.80
N GLY A 146 21.36 -3.83 13.31
CA GLY A 146 21.58 -4.29 14.68
C GLY A 146 20.99 -5.67 14.96
N ALA A 147 21.07 -6.10 16.21
CA ALA A 147 20.47 -7.36 16.67
C ALA A 147 18.94 -7.25 16.71
N ASP A 148 18.23 -8.33 16.32
CA ASP A 148 16.77 -8.38 16.44
C ASP A 148 16.34 -8.41 17.92
N VAL A 149 15.14 -7.92 18.21
CA VAL A 149 14.56 -7.92 19.57
C VAL A 149 14.39 -9.33 20.12
N SER A 150 14.12 -10.28 19.22
CA SER A 150 13.99 -11.71 19.52
C SER A 150 15.30 -12.37 19.93
N GLU A 151 16.44 -11.67 19.82
CA GLU A 151 17.80 -12.23 19.95
C GLU A 151 18.16 -13.30 18.90
N GLU A 152 17.25 -13.62 17.98
CA GLU A 152 17.43 -14.58 16.89
C GLU A 152 17.87 -13.88 15.60
N GLY A 153 19.12 -13.43 15.57
CA GLY A 153 19.75 -12.87 14.38
C GLY A 153 19.77 -11.34 14.34
N ALA A 154 19.86 -10.78 13.14
CA ALA A 154 20.05 -9.35 12.91
C ALA A 154 18.90 -8.75 12.08
N VAL A 155 18.73 -7.44 12.16
CA VAL A 155 17.76 -6.70 11.36
C VAL A 155 18.46 -5.53 10.66
N LEU A 156 18.21 -5.41 9.35
CA LEU A 156 18.53 -4.23 8.56
C LEU A 156 17.22 -3.51 8.25
N MET A 157 17.07 -2.26 8.66
CA MET A 157 15.84 -1.50 8.46
C MET A 157 16.10 -0.10 7.93
N ILE A 158 15.17 0.40 7.12
CA ILE A 158 15.13 1.80 6.69
C ILE A 158 14.11 2.52 7.56
N TYR A 159 14.59 3.46 8.37
CA TYR A 159 13.77 4.29 9.22
C TYR A 159 13.61 5.68 8.63
N ASN A 160 12.38 6.17 8.61
CA ASN A 160 12.09 7.54 8.24
C ASN A 160 11.96 8.40 9.49
N VAL A 161 12.86 9.37 9.61
CA VAL A 161 12.95 10.29 10.75
C VAL A 161 11.82 11.34 10.71
N GLN A 162 11.40 11.78 9.51
CA GLN A 162 10.33 12.76 9.33
C GLN A 162 8.95 12.20 9.69
N PHE A 163 8.63 10.99 9.22
CA PHE A 163 7.36 10.30 9.48
C PHE A 163 7.40 9.37 10.70
N LYS A 164 8.58 9.21 11.32
CA LYS A 164 8.82 8.37 12.50
C LYS A 164 8.42 6.89 12.32
N LEU A 165 8.57 6.37 11.10
CA LEU A 165 8.07 5.06 10.67
C LEU A 165 9.19 4.20 10.07
N ILE A 166 9.11 2.89 10.30
CA ILE A 166 9.92 1.90 9.57
C ILE A 166 9.34 1.73 8.16
N GLN A 167 10.12 2.07 7.13
CA GLN A 167 9.68 1.96 5.74
C GLN A 167 9.90 0.57 5.16
N ASP A 168 10.99 -0.08 5.53
CA ASP A 168 11.23 -1.48 5.18
C ASP A 168 12.19 -2.10 6.19
N ALA A 169 12.09 -3.40 6.41
CA ALA A 169 12.96 -4.15 7.32
C ALA A 169 13.20 -5.56 6.79
N GLN A 170 14.48 -5.96 6.78
CA GLN A 170 14.95 -7.26 6.35
C GLN A 170 15.62 -7.96 7.52
N LYS A 171 15.09 -9.13 7.89
CA LYS A 171 15.69 -10.00 8.91
C LYS A 171 16.82 -10.84 8.32
N LEU A 172 17.88 -10.99 9.09
CA LEU A 172 19.10 -11.72 8.75
C LEU A 172 19.31 -12.82 9.80
N LYS A 173 19.64 -14.03 9.36
CA LYS A 173 19.67 -15.23 10.22
C LYS A 173 20.71 -15.20 11.35
N LEU A 174 21.73 -14.36 11.25
CA LEU A 174 22.81 -14.32 12.23
C LEU A 174 23.20 -12.86 12.49
N TYR A 175 23.47 -12.56 13.76
CA TYR A 175 24.03 -11.29 14.20
C TYR A 175 25.50 -11.47 14.59
N THR A 176 26.29 -10.43 14.33
CA THR A 176 27.70 -10.38 14.67
C THR A 176 27.94 -9.17 15.55
N ASN A 177 28.63 -9.37 16.67
CA ASN A 177 28.87 -8.32 17.69
C ASN A 177 29.64 -7.10 17.17
N ASP A 178 30.27 -7.19 16.00
CA ASP A 178 30.94 -6.08 15.32
C ASP A 178 30.07 -5.60 14.15
N ALA A 179 28.96 -4.93 14.48
CA ALA A 179 28.04 -4.40 13.49
C ALA A 179 28.76 -3.36 12.63
N LYS A 180 28.77 -3.57 11.32
CA LYS A 180 29.37 -2.63 10.35
C LYS A 180 28.44 -2.47 9.16
N LEU A 181 28.18 -1.21 8.81
CA LEU A 181 27.30 -0.81 7.71
C LEU A 181 27.93 0.37 6.96
N TRP A 182 28.02 0.24 5.65
CA TRP A 182 28.47 1.30 4.75
C TRP A 182 27.43 1.56 3.68
N LYS A 183 27.38 2.79 3.18
CA LYS A 183 26.54 3.18 2.04
C LYS A 183 27.45 3.54 0.88
N ILE A 184 27.18 2.94 -0.29
CA ILE A 184 27.77 3.34 -1.56
C ILE A 184 26.63 3.47 -2.56
N GLU A 185 26.43 4.69 -3.07
CA GLU A 185 25.36 5.00 -4.02
C GLU A 185 23.97 4.55 -3.52
N ASP A 186 23.35 3.58 -4.19
CA ASP A 186 22.04 2.96 -3.89
C ASP A 186 22.17 1.59 -3.21
N LYS A 187 23.33 1.27 -2.65
CA LYS A 187 23.66 -0.03 -2.05
C LYS A 187 24.17 0.15 -0.63
N LEU A 188 23.66 -0.70 0.26
CA LEU A 188 24.17 -0.87 1.61
C LEU A 188 25.09 -2.07 1.66
N LEU A 189 26.30 -1.89 2.18
CA LEU A 189 27.24 -2.98 2.42
C LEU A 189 27.26 -3.30 3.90
N LEU A 190 27.12 -4.57 4.24
CA LEU A 190 27.07 -5.05 5.61
C LEU A 190 27.93 -6.30 5.77
N ALA A 191 28.62 -6.39 6.90
CA ALA A 191 29.40 -7.57 7.24
C ALA A 191 28.49 -8.59 7.96
N ALA A 192 28.00 -9.60 7.24
CA ALA A 192 27.15 -10.64 7.81
C ALA A 192 27.64 -12.04 7.41
N ASN A 193 27.51 -13.02 8.31
CA ASN A 193 27.82 -14.44 8.04
C ASN A 193 29.23 -14.70 7.49
N LYS A 194 30.28 -14.02 7.98
CA LYS A 194 31.65 -14.16 7.41
C LYS A 194 31.72 -13.81 5.92
N HIS A 195 30.81 -12.96 5.45
CA HIS A 195 30.77 -12.45 4.10
C HIS A 195 30.51 -10.94 4.15
N LEU A 196 31.02 -10.23 3.14
CA LEU A 196 30.58 -8.88 2.85
C LEU A 196 29.34 -9.01 1.97
N ALA A 197 28.18 -8.61 2.49
CA ALA A 197 26.91 -8.65 1.78
C ALA A 197 26.54 -7.26 1.26
N ILE A 198 25.86 -7.21 0.13
CA ILE A 198 25.30 -6.02 -0.48
C ILE A 198 23.79 -6.13 -0.43
N ALA A 199 23.13 -5.12 0.13
CA ALA A 199 21.69 -4.92 0.15
C ALA A 199 21.35 -3.66 -0.68
N PRO A 200 20.92 -3.83 -1.94
CA PRO A 200 20.42 -2.70 -2.73
C PRO A 200 19.16 -2.12 -2.11
N TYR A 201 19.00 -0.80 -2.19
CA TYR A 201 17.80 -0.12 -1.72
C TYR A 201 17.31 0.89 -2.74
N HIS A 202 16.00 1.10 -2.78
CA HIS A 202 15.38 2.13 -3.59
C HIS A 202 14.63 3.11 -2.70
N LEU A 203 14.88 4.40 -2.88
CA LEU A 203 14.17 5.49 -2.21
C LEU A 203 13.20 6.14 -3.20
N ALA A 204 11.92 5.75 -3.14
CA ALA A 204 10.87 6.45 -3.88
C ALA A 204 10.50 7.79 -3.22
N ALA A 205 10.02 8.76 -4.01
CA ALA A 205 9.50 10.03 -3.51
C ALA A 205 8.36 9.79 -2.50
N GLN A 206 8.48 10.39 -1.32
CA GLN A 206 7.63 10.04 -0.17
C GLN A 206 6.43 10.98 -0.10
N LYS A 207 5.27 10.52 -0.60
CA LYS A 207 3.98 11.20 -0.39
C LYS A 207 3.19 10.46 0.69
N ILE A 208 2.51 11.17 1.58
CA ILE A 208 1.69 10.55 2.64
C ILE A 208 0.67 9.56 2.06
N ALA A 209 0.07 9.91 0.90
CA ALA A 209 -0.86 9.03 0.18
C ALA A 209 -0.26 7.65 -0.16
N THR A 210 1.05 7.56 -0.45
CA THR A 210 1.71 6.27 -0.73
C THR A 210 1.91 5.40 0.52
N LEU A 211 1.94 5.98 1.72
CA LEU A 211 2.10 5.23 2.97
C LEU A 211 0.78 4.65 3.48
N LEU A 212 -0.36 5.28 3.16
CA LEU A 212 -1.68 4.86 3.65
C LEU A 212 -2.23 3.64 2.90
N GLY A 213 -1.97 3.52 1.60
CA GLY A 213 -2.51 2.44 0.77
C GLY A 213 -1.66 1.15 0.70
N SER A 214 -0.34 1.24 0.97
CA SER A 214 0.57 0.09 0.80
C SER A 214 0.37 -1.04 1.83
N SER A 215 -0.31 -0.76 2.95
CA SER A 215 -0.61 -1.74 4.00
C SER A 215 -1.67 -2.77 3.56
N LEU A 216 -2.57 -2.40 2.63
CA LEU A 216 -3.72 -3.22 2.22
C LEU A 216 -3.35 -4.40 1.30
N ARG A 217 -2.10 -4.49 0.84
CA ARG A 217 -1.64 -5.50 -0.13
C ARG A 217 -0.85 -6.66 0.48
N PHE A 218 -0.69 -6.70 1.81
CA PHE A 218 -0.22 -7.91 2.49
C PHE A 218 -1.35 -8.95 2.58
N LYS A 219 -1.80 -9.46 1.42
CA LYS A 219 -2.33 -10.82 1.38
C LYS A 219 -1.13 -11.73 1.24
N SER A 220 -0.89 -12.55 2.25
CA SER A 220 0.07 -13.65 2.20
C SER A 220 -0.34 -14.61 1.09
N ASP A 221 0.40 -14.64 -0.01
CA ASP A 221 0.29 -15.69 -1.03
C ASP A 221 0.89 -17.02 -0.51
N ASN A 222 0.59 -17.39 0.73
CA ASN A 222 0.94 -18.68 1.34
C ASN A 222 -0.29 -19.22 2.06
N GLU A 223 -1.28 -19.66 1.29
CA GLU A 223 -2.16 -20.71 1.80
C GLU A 223 -1.30 -21.97 1.96
N ASN A 224 -1.09 -22.38 3.22
CA ASN A 224 -0.33 -23.54 3.71
C ASN A 224 0.99 -23.22 4.43
N ALA A 225 0.91 -22.51 5.55
CA ALA A 225 1.70 -22.84 6.73
C ALA A 225 1.02 -22.21 7.95
N GLU A 226 0.70 -23.04 8.93
CA GLU A 226 0.33 -22.59 10.27
C GLU A 226 1.55 -21.89 10.88
N ASP A 227 1.58 -20.57 10.86
CA ASP A 227 2.52 -19.79 11.67
C ASP A 227 1.78 -18.69 12.41
N GLU A 228 1.79 -18.82 13.74
CA GLU A 228 1.39 -17.81 14.72
C GLU A 228 2.30 -16.58 14.57
N ILE A 229 1.89 -15.62 13.74
CA ILE A 229 2.50 -14.28 13.71
C ILE A 229 1.40 -13.28 14.07
N VAL A 230 1.39 -12.85 15.33
CA VAL A 230 0.59 -11.70 15.77
C VAL A 230 1.26 -10.43 15.26
N VAL A 231 0.82 -9.95 14.09
CA VAL A 231 1.18 -8.63 13.57
C VAL A 231 0.44 -7.56 14.39
N ILE A 232 1.13 -6.93 15.33
CA ILE A 232 0.57 -5.82 16.13
C ILE A 232 0.59 -4.53 15.27
N GLN A 233 -0.40 -4.41 14.39
CA GLN A 233 -1.09 -3.16 14.03
C GLN A 233 -2.19 -3.50 13.02
N GLU A 234 -3.31 -4.02 13.53
CA GLU A 234 -4.55 -4.00 12.76
C GLU A 234 -5.05 -2.55 12.74
N SER A 235 -4.85 -1.83 11.63
CA SER A 235 -5.80 -0.80 11.28
C SER A 235 -7.10 -1.54 10.95
N THR A 236 -7.97 -1.70 11.94
CA THR A 236 -9.31 -2.23 11.74
C THR A 236 -10.09 -1.19 10.91
N VAL A 237 -10.09 -1.38 9.59
CA VAL A 237 -11.11 -0.75 8.75
C VAL A 237 -12.44 -1.34 9.21
N ALA A 238 -13.35 -0.47 9.65
CA ALA A 238 -14.67 -0.91 10.10
C ALA A 238 -15.37 -1.64 8.95
N GLN A 239 -15.43 -2.98 9.05
CA GLN A 239 -16.22 -3.82 8.16
C GLN A 239 -17.68 -3.70 8.59
N TRP A 240 -18.37 -2.70 8.05
CA TRP A 240 -19.81 -2.60 8.15
C TRP A 240 -20.44 -3.56 7.15
N GLU A 241 -20.57 -4.83 7.55
CA GLU A 241 -21.56 -5.84 7.14
C GLU A 241 -20.99 -7.25 7.32
N LYS A 242 -21.08 -7.77 8.55
CA LYS A 242 -21.14 -9.21 8.77
C LYS A 242 -22.59 -9.59 9.01
N ASN A 243 -23.27 -10.01 7.95
CA ASN A 243 -24.45 -10.88 8.05
C ASN A 243 -24.59 -11.69 6.75
N GLY A 244 -24.01 -12.91 6.79
CA GLY A 244 -24.52 -14.11 6.13
C GLY A 244 -24.79 -14.08 4.62
N ALA A 245 -23.76 -14.30 3.82
CA ALA A 245 -23.80 -15.24 2.70
C ALA A 245 -22.37 -15.55 2.26
N THR A 246 -22.07 -16.83 2.10
CA THR A 246 -20.84 -17.35 1.51
C THR A 246 -20.70 -16.75 0.11
N PHE A 247 -19.82 -15.77 -0.09
CA PHE A 247 -19.46 -15.33 -1.43
C PHE A 247 -18.71 -16.47 -2.12
N VAL A 248 -19.42 -17.07 -3.07
CA VAL A 248 -18.93 -18.08 -4.00
C VAL A 248 -17.73 -17.50 -4.76
N ASN A 249 -16.67 -18.29 -4.89
CA ASN A 249 -15.59 -18.08 -5.85
C ASN A 249 -16.19 -17.78 -7.24
N GLN A 250 -16.21 -16.52 -7.66
CA GLN A 250 -16.57 -16.15 -9.02
C GLN A 250 -15.53 -15.20 -9.63
N LEU A 251 -14.80 -15.79 -10.59
CA LEU A 251 -14.08 -15.16 -11.69
C LEU A 251 -12.83 -14.35 -11.34
N SER A 252 -11.73 -15.10 -11.17
CA SER A 252 -10.39 -14.66 -11.55
C SER A 252 -10.35 -14.31 -13.06
N GLN A 253 -10.85 -13.13 -13.44
CA GLN A 253 -10.56 -12.60 -14.76
C GLN A 253 -9.17 -11.98 -14.72
N ASN A 254 -8.24 -12.60 -15.45
CA ASN A 254 -6.91 -12.06 -15.69
C ASN A 254 -7.03 -10.60 -16.19
N PRO A 255 -6.18 -9.68 -15.73
CA PRO A 255 -6.15 -8.33 -16.28
C PRO A 255 -5.97 -8.36 -17.80
N PRO A 256 -6.58 -7.43 -18.55
CA PRO A 256 -6.20 -7.18 -19.94
C PRO A 256 -4.67 -7.05 -20.03
N ILE A 257 -4.06 -7.76 -20.97
CA ILE A 257 -2.59 -7.95 -21.05
C ILE A 257 -1.84 -6.60 -21.04
N HIS A 258 -2.45 -5.55 -21.60
CA HIS A 258 -1.91 -4.20 -21.64
C HIS A 258 -1.84 -3.53 -20.25
N LEU A 259 -2.89 -3.68 -19.44
CA LEU A 259 -2.99 -3.06 -18.12
C LEU A 259 -2.06 -3.73 -17.10
N SER A 260 -1.87 -5.05 -17.18
CA SER A 260 -1.02 -5.78 -16.23
C SER A 260 0.44 -5.30 -16.21
N LYS A 261 1.00 -4.95 -17.38
CA LYS A 261 2.37 -4.43 -17.50
C LYS A 261 2.48 -3.01 -16.95
N GLN A 262 1.49 -2.17 -17.23
CA GLN A 262 1.47 -0.79 -16.78
C GLN A 262 1.24 -0.69 -15.26
N ILE A 263 0.28 -1.45 -14.73
CA ILE A 263 0.02 -1.56 -13.28
C ILE A 263 1.23 -2.13 -12.56
N SER A 264 1.88 -3.18 -13.09
CA SER A 264 3.10 -3.72 -12.46
C SER A 264 4.30 -2.76 -12.51
N SER A 265 4.39 -1.88 -13.51
CA SER A 265 5.38 -0.78 -13.52
C SER A 265 5.07 0.22 -12.40
N TYR A 266 3.84 0.70 -12.33
CA TYR A 266 3.43 1.68 -11.33
C TYR A 266 3.53 1.15 -9.89
N LEU A 267 3.33 -0.15 -9.70
CA LEU A 267 3.57 -0.83 -8.42
C LEU A 267 5.05 -0.94 -8.08
N LYS A 268 5.93 -1.17 -9.06
CA LYS A 268 7.39 -1.13 -8.85
C LYS A 268 7.87 0.28 -8.52
N GLU A 269 7.21 1.29 -9.07
CA GLU A 269 7.44 2.71 -8.76
C GLU A 269 6.84 3.13 -7.41
N GLY A 270 6.01 2.28 -6.79
CA GLY A 270 5.47 2.48 -5.44
C GLY A 270 4.30 3.45 -5.37
N LEU A 271 3.52 3.58 -6.45
CA LEU A 271 2.26 4.33 -6.48
C LEU A 271 1.17 3.61 -5.67
N SER A 272 0.27 4.37 -5.04
CA SER A 272 -0.89 3.82 -4.33
C SER A 272 -2.01 3.43 -5.28
N ASP A 273 -2.91 2.54 -4.84
CA ASP A 273 -4.08 2.07 -5.60
C ASP A 273 -4.93 3.22 -6.14
N ALA A 274 -5.23 4.21 -5.30
CA ALA A 274 -5.91 5.45 -5.68
C ALA A 274 -5.16 6.23 -6.79
N ALA A 275 -3.83 6.37 -6.68
CA ALA A 275 -3.02 7.08 -7.68
C ALA A 275 -2.91 6.31 -8.99
N ILE A 276 -2.88 4.98 -8.93
CA ILE A 276 -2.95 4.12 -10.11
C ILE A 276 -4.29 4.31 -10.82
N GLN A 277 -5.40 4.34 -10.07
CA GLN A 277 -6.72 4.58 -10.63
C GLN A 277 -6.84 5.99 -11.24
N GLU A 278 -6.28 7.04 -10.62
CA GLU A 278 -6.27 8.40 -11.20
C GLU A 278 -5.54 8.51 -12.53
N ILE A 279 -4.60 7.60 -12.81
CA ILE A 279 -3.87 7.58 -14.09
C ILE A 279 -4.57 6.67 -15.10
N VAL A 280 -4.99 5.48 -14.66
CA VAL A 280 -5.49 4.42 -15.54
C VAL A 280 -6.94 4.67 -15.95
N ILE A 281 -7.81 5.11 -15.05
CA ILE A 281 -9.24 5.29 -15.34
C ILE A 281 -9.49 6.36 -16.41
N PRO A 282 -8.86 7.56 -16.36
CA PRO A 282 -9.04 8.55 -17.43
C PRO A 282 -8.59 8.05 -18.81
N GLN A 283 -7.49 7.29 -18.87
CA GLN A 283 -7.02 6.68 -20.12
C GLN A 283 -8.03 5.68 -20.69
N LEU A 284 -8.65 4.87 -19.82
CA LEU A 284 -9.68 3.91 -20.22
C LEU A 284 -11.00 4.58 -20.64
N ILE A 285 -11.34 5.70 -20.02
CA ILE A 285 -12.48 6.56 -20.42
C ILE A 285 -12.23 7.13 -21.82
N GLU A 286 -11.03 7.66 -22.08
CA GLU A 286 -10.66 8.18 -23.40
C GLU A 286 -10.65 7.08 -24.48
N SER A 287 -10.19 5.87 -24.14
CA SER A 287 -10.19 4.72 -25.06
C SER A 287 -11.54 4.01 -25.18
N LYS A 288 -12.55 4.38 -24.39
CA LYS A 288 -13.87 3.74 -24.27
C LYS A 288 -13.80 2.23 -23.99
N ASP A 289 -12.79 1.79 -23.21
CA ASP A 289 -12.62 0.38 -22.84
C ASP A 289 -13.41 0.06 -21.57
N VAL A 290 -14.66 -0.39 -21.75
CA VAL A 290 -15.59 -0.69 -20.65
C VAL A 290 -15.12 -1.90 -19.83
N ASP A 291 -14.55 -2.92 -20.47
CA ASP A 291 -14.07 -4.13 -19.81
C ASP A 291 -12.88 -3.82 -18.89
N GLY A 292 -11.97 -2.95 -19.34
CA GLY A 292 -10.86 -2.46 -18.53
C GLY A 292 -11.33 -1.68 -17.29
N ILE A 293 -12.35 -0.84 -17.44
CA ILE A 293 -12.94 -0.07 -16.33
C ILE A 293 -13.58 -1.01 -15.31
N ILE A 294 -14.40 -1.97 -15.76
CA ILE A 294 -15.05 -2.96 -14.89
C ILE A 294 -13.99 -3.77 -14.12
N TRP A 295 -12.92 -4.18 -14.79
CA TRP A 295 -11.82 -4.89 -14.13
C TRP A 295 -11.17 -4.03 -13.04
N CYS A 296 -10.89 -2.76 -13.31
CA CYS A 296 -10.30 -1.82 -12.33
C CYS A 296 -11.21 -1.61 -11.12
N LEU A 297 -12.53 -1.50 -11.33
CA LEU A 297 -13.52 -1.33 -10.26
C LEU A 297 -13.64 -2.56 -9.36
N ASN A 298 -13.55 -3.76 -9.94
CA ASN A 298 -13.67 -5.01 -9.18
C ASN A 298 -12.39 -5.38 -8.42
N ASN A 299 -11.21 -5.02 -8.95
CA ASN A 299 -9.93 -5.51 -8.44
C ASN A 299 -9.13 -4.49 -7.61
N ILE A 300 -9.31 -3.19 -7.83
CA ILE A 300 -8.52 -2.14 -7.16
C ILE A 300 -9.40 -1.41 -6.14
N LYS A 301 -8.98 -1.41 -4.86
CA LYS A 301 -9.70 -0.79 -3.75
C LYS A 301 -9.26 0.68 -3.59
N ASP A 302 -10.08 1.48 -2.92
CA ASP A 302 -9.88 2.93 -2.70
C ASP A 302 -10.03 3.81 -3.96
N LEU A 303 -11.20 3.74 -4.59
CA LEU A 303 -11.56 4.60 -5.72
C LEU A 303 -11.75 6.06 -5.28
N PRO A 304 -10.94 7.01 -5.81
CA PRO A 304 -11.13 8.43 -5.56
C PRO A 304 -12.51 8.92 -6.01
N GLU A 305 -13.16 9.73 -5.19
CA GLU A 305 -14.50 10.24 -5.46
C GLU A 305 -14.59 11.09 -6.73
N LYS A 306 -13.50 11.75 -7.11
CA LYS A 306 -13.42 12.49 -8.38
C LYS A 306 -13.64 11.55 -9.58
N LEU A 307 -13.03 10.37 -9.54
CA LEU A 307 -13.16 9.37 -10.60
C LEU A 307 -14.54 8.73 -10.61
N LEU A 308 -15.23 8.64 -9.46
CA LEU A 308 -16.64 8.23 -9.41
C LEU A 308 -17.51 9.15 -10.28
N ILE A 309 -17.31 10.47 -10.15
CA ILE A 309 -18.06 11.46 -10.91
C ILE A 309 -17.72 11.35 -12.40
N ASP A 310 -16.43 11.25 -12.74
CA ASP A 310 -15.99 11.12 -14.14
C ASP A 310 -16.52 9.84 -14.80
N LEU A 311 -16.53 8.71 -14.07
CA LEU A 311 -17.12 7.45 -14.52
C LEU A 311 -18.63 7.55 -14.67
N LEU A 312 -19.32 8.20 -13.74
CA LEU A 312 -20.77 8.37 -13.78
C LEU A 312 -21.19 9.28 -14.94
N ILE A 313 -20.42 10.33 -15.24
CA ILE A 313 -20.60 11.15 -16.45
C ILE A 313 -20.36 10.31 -17.71
N PHE A 314 -19.31 9.49 -17.74
CA PHE A 314 -19.02 8.60 -18.86
C PHE A 314 -20.15 7.58 -19.09
N SER A 315 -20.68 6.97 -18.03
CA SER A 315 -21.84 6.06 -18.08
C SER A 315 -23.13 6.77 -18.53
N LEU A 316 -23.35 8.04 -18.15
CA LEU A 316 -24.54 8.79 -18.62
C LEU A 316 -24.44 9.23 -20.09
N ARG A 317 -23.22 9.35 -20.63
CA ARG A 317 -22.97 9.73 -22.03
C ARG A 317 -22.87 8.54 -22.97
N SER A 318 -22.64 7.35 -22.43
CA SER A 318 -22.59 6.10 -23.17
C SER A 318 -23.94 5.39 -23.06
N PRO A 319 -24.56 4.94 -24.16
CA PRO A 319 -25.92 4.40 -24.14
C PRO A 319 -26.04 2.98 -23.56
N ASP A 320 -24.94 2.36 -23.11
CA ASP A 320 -24.95 1.00 -22.58
C ASP A 320 -25.41 1.00 -21.11
N GLU A 321 -26.46 0.24 -20.85
CA GLU A 321 -27.30 0.23 -19.64
C GLU A 321 -26.61 -0.26 -18.35
N THR A 322 -25.29 -0.18 -18.23
CA THR A 322 -24.55 -0.71 -17.07
C THR A 322 -24.29 0.39 -16.05
N PHE A 323 -25.33 0.77 -15.30
CA PHE A 323 -25.15 1.58 -14.11
C PHE A 323 -24.65 0.69 -12.96
N LEU A 324 -23.40 0.88 -12.54
CA LEU A 324 -22.85 0.17 -11.39
C LEU A 324 -23.21 0.90 -10.08
N PRO A 325 -23.70 0.20 -9.05
CA PRO A 325 -23.95 0.79 -7.74
C PRO A 325 -22.63 1.10 -7.07
N LEU A 326 -22.27 2.38 -7.00
CA LEU A 326 -21.08 2.81 -6.26
C LEU A 326 -21.51 3.22 -4.83
N GLN A 327 -20.68 2.96 -3.83
CA GLN A 327 -20.98 3.34 -2.45
C GLN A 327 -20.30 4.66 -2.11
N ASN A 328 -21.06 5.56 -1.48
CA ASN A 328 -20.70 6.86 -0.93
C ASN A 328 -20.54 8.00 -1.96
N VAL A 329 -21.44 8.99 -1.91
CA VAL A 329 -21.34 10.18 -2.76
C VAL A 329 -21.75 11.47 -2.04
N SER A 330 -20.91 11.95 -1.12
CA SER A 330 -21.09 13.28 -0.49
C SER A 330 -20.76 14.46 -1.42
N HIS A 331 -20.17 14.21 -2.60
CA HIS A 331 -19.59 15.24 -3.47
C HIS A 331 -20.38 15.52 -4.78
N LEU A 332 -21.58 14.96 -4.97
CA LEU A 332 -22.39 15.17 -6.19
C LEU A 332 -22.75 16.64 -6.46
N LYS A 333 -22.78 17.48 -5.42
CA LYS A 333 -23.18 18.90 -5.51
C LYS A 333 -22.29 19.77 -6.42
N SER A 334 -21.04 19.39 -6.67
CA SER A 334 -20.08 20.25 -7.40
C SER A 334 -19.70 19.75 -8.80
N GLY A 335 -20.12 18.54 -9.19
CA GLY A 335 -19.63 17.89 -10.40
C GLY A 335 -20.63 17.72 -11.55
N LEU A 336 -21.93 17.58 -11.26
CA LEU A 336 -22.95 17.24 -12.27
C LEU A 336 -23.79 18.44 -12.68
N ASN A 337 -24.11 18.54 -13.97
CA ASN A 337 -25.06 19.53 -14.46
C ASN A 337 -26.51 19.10 -14.17
N PHE A 338 -27.44 20.05 -14.08
CA PHE A 338 -28.85 19.76 -13.75
C PHE A 338 -29.51 18.79 -14.76
N ASP A 339 -29.16 18.89 -16.05
CA ASP A 339 -29.66 17.96 -17.07
C ASP A 339 -29.15 16.52 -16.87
N GLU A 340 -27.89 16.35 -16.46
CA GLU A 340 -27.29 15.04 -16.17
C GLU A 340 -27.94 14.39 -14.95
N ILE A 341 -28.29 15.22 -13.95
CA ILE A 341 -29.02 14.79 -12.74
C ILE A 341 -30.44 14.35 -13.08
N LEU A 342 -31.15 15.09 -13.94
CA LEU A 342 -32.49 14.70 -14.38
C LEU A 342 -32.49 13.37 -15.15
N ARG A 343 -31.48 13.13 -15.99
CA ARG A 343 -31.31 11.83 -16.67
C ARG A 343 -31.07 10.70 -15.69
N LEU A 344 -30.23 10.92 -14.68
CA LEU A 344 -29.93 9.91 -13.67
C LEU A 344 -31.13 9.64 -12.76
N LEU A 345 -31.84 10.68 -12.33
CA LEU A 345 -33.08 10.54 -11.57
C LEU A 345 -34.15 9.80 -12.39
N LYS A 346 -34.26 10.07 -13.69
CA LYS A 346 -35.14 9.33 -14.61
C LYS A 346 -34.77 7.86 -14.71
N TYR A 347 -33.48 7.54 -14.82
CA TYR A 347 -33.01 6.15 -14.83
C TYR A 347 -33.30 5.44 -13.51
N LEU A 348 -33.06 6.09 -12.36
CA LEU A 348 -33.38 5.51 -11.05
C LEU A 348 -34.89 5.29 -10.89
N ILE A 349 -35.73 6.23 -11.32
CA ILE A 349 -37.19 6.06 -11.31
C ILE A 349 -37.60 4.90 -12.20
N GLN A 350 -36.99 4.74 -13.38
CA GLN A 350 -37.24 3.60 -14.28
C GLN A 350 -36.88 2.27 -13.59
N LYS A 351 -35.70 2.21 -12.93
CA LYS A 351 -35.27 1.01 -12.20
C LYS A 351 -36.10 0.72 -10.96
N LEU A 352 -36.67 1.74 -10.32
CA LEU A 352 -37.63 1.55 -9.22
C LEU A 352 -39.01 1.12 -9.73
N ASP A 353 -39.39 1.48 -10.95
CA ASP A 353 -40.69 1.16 -11.58
C ASP A 353 -40.70 -0.24 -12.23
N ASP A 354 -39.54 -0.75 -12.67
CA ASP A 354 -39.40 -2.06 -13.31
C ASP A 354 -39.61 -3.22 -12.29
N GLN A 355 -40.87 -3.59 -12.07
CA GLN A 355 -41.30 -4.77 -11.30
C GLN A 355 -41.18 -6.10 -12.09
N GLU A 356 -40.12 -6.32 -12.87
CA GLU A 356 -39.86 -7.66 -13.44
C GLU A 356 -39.20 -8.59 -12.43
N LEU A 357 -40.10 -9.20 -11.65
CA LEU A 357 -40.02 -10.49 -10.97
C LEU A 357 -38.93 -11.44 -11.49
N PHE A 358 -37.99 -11.80 -10.60
CA PHE A 358 -37.30 -13.08 -10.57
C PHE A 358 -36.50 -13.48 -11.83
N HIS A 359 -35.35 -12.86 -12.09
CA HIS A 359 -34.16 -13.61 -12.56
C HIS A 359 -32.87 -12.87 -12.16
N ASP A 360 -31.91 -13.67 -11.69
CA ASP A 360 -30.51 -13.35 -11.36
C ASP A 360 -30.21 -12.50 -10.12
N ILE A 361 -30.07 -13.20 -8.99
CA ILE A 361 -29.61 -12.75 -7.66
C ILE A 361 -28.15 -12.24 -7.67
N VAL A 362 -27.48 -12.07 -8.81
CA VAL A 362 -26.02 -11.87 -8.80
C VAL A 362 -25.58 -10.41 -8.91
N GLN A 363 -26.38 -9.45 -9.39
CA GLN A 363 -25.84 -8.09 -9.58
C GLN A 363 -26.87 -6.96 -9.71
N GLN A 364 -27.83 -6.86 -8.80
CA GLN A 364 -28.68 -5.66 -8.69
C GLN A 364 -28.24 -4.79 -7.50
N PRO A 365 -28.25 -3.44 -7.62
CA PRO A 365 -28.16 -2.56 -6.46
C PRO A 365 -29.21 -2.99 -5.45
N ALA A 366 -28.82 -3.14 -4.18
CA ALA A 366 -29.82 -3.37 -3.14
C ALA A 366 -30.84 -2.21 -3.18
N ASP A 367 -32.14 -2.49 -3.20
CA ASP A 367 -33.20 -1.47 -3.33
C ASP A 367 -33.00 -0.28 -2.39
N LYS A 368 -32.46 -0.55 -1.19
CA LYS A 368 -32.03 0.45 -0.20
C LYS A 368 -31.10 1.51 -0.79
N GLN A 369 -30.10 1.11 -1.57
CA GLN A 369 -29.16 2.01 -2.23
C GLN A 369 -29.90 2.88 -3.26
N LEU A 370 -30.81 2.32 -4.06
CA LEU A 370 -31.58 3.12 -5.03
C LEU A 370 -32.37 4.26 -4.37
N TYR A 371 -32.97 4.01 -3.19
CA TYR A 371 -33.63 5.05 -2.42
C TYR A 371 -32.67 6.09 -1.83
N GLU A 372 -31.53 5.65 -1.28
CA GLU A 372 -30.50 6.55 -0.75
C GLU A 372 -29.95 7.49 -1.84
N TRP A 373 -29.66 6.94 -3.02
CA TRP A 373 -29.23 7.69 -4.19
C TRP A 373 -30.31 8.66 -4.68
N SER A 374 -31.57 8.23 -4.73
CA SER A 374 -32.70 9.09 -5.10
C SER A 374 -32.87 10.27 -4.12
N SER A 375 -32.77 10.02 -2.82
CA SER A 375 -32.82 11.07 -1.78
C SER A 375 -31.68 12.08 -1.95
N LEU A 376 -30.47 11.57 -2.17
CA LEU A 376 -29.28 12.41 -2.26
C LEU A 376 -29.26 13.29 -3.53
N LEU A 377 -29.81 12.81 -4.64
CA LEU A 377 -29.98 13.61 -5.87
C LEU A 377 -31.03 14.72 -5.69
N LEU A 378 -32.12 14.43 -4.98
CA LEU A 378 -33.14 15.44 -4.67
C LEU A 378 -32.59 16.50 -3.72
N GLU A 379 -31.82 16.11 -2.71
CA GLU A 379 -31.21 17.02 -1.74
C GLU A 379 -30.09 17.88 -2.33
N SER A 380 -29.31 17.33 -3.27
CA SER A 380 -28.15 18.03 -3.84
C SER A 380 -28.54 19.27 -4.64
N HIS A 381 -29.65 19.22 -5.38
CA HIS A 381 -30.10 20.32 -6.25
C HIS A 381 -31.51 20.84 -5.91
N TYR A 382 -31.92 20.73 -4.63
CA TYR A 382 -33.27 21.07 -4.16
C TYR A 382 -33.76 22.46 -4.63
N GLN A 383 -32.88 23.47 -4.62
CA GLN A 383 -33.22 24.83 -5.05
C GLN A 383 -33.57 24.89 -6.52
N GLN A 384 -32.82 24.15 -7.36
CA GLN A 384 -33.05 24.11 -8.80
C GLN A 384 -34.34 23.36 -9.14
N TYR A 385 -34.66 22.29 -8.42
CA TYR A 385 -35.95 21.60 -8.57
C TYR A 385 -37.14 22.52 -8.26
N ILE A 386 -37.10 23.26 -7.14
CA ILE A 386 -38.21 24.13 -6.70
C ILE A 386 -38.34 25.37 -7.61
N LEU A 387 -37.23 25.94 -8.05
CA LEU A 387 -37.23 27.16 -8.87
C LEU A 387 -37.43 26.85 -10.36
N SER A 388 -37.18 25.62 -10.81
CA SER A 388 -37.44 25.20 -12.17
C SER A 388 -38.96 25.21 -12.44
N ARG A 389 -39.39 26.01 -13.40
CA ARG A 389 -40.77 25.97 -13.94
C ARG A 389 -40.89 24.95 -15.08
N ASP A 390 -40.00 23.96 -15.11
CA ASP A 390 -39.91 23.01 -16.20
C ASP A 390 -40.98 21.91 -16.05
N PRO A 391 -41.86 21.71 -17.05
CA PRO A 391 -42.84 20.63 -17.02
C PRO A 391 -42.20 19.24 -16.89
N GLN A 392 -40.99 19.02 -17.41
CA GLN A 392 -40.32 17.71 -17.33
C GLN A 392 -40.01 17.32 -15.89
N VAL A 393 -39.54 18.27 -15.08
CA VAL A 393 -39.24 18.06 -13.66
C VAL A 393 -40.50 17.68 -12.90
N SER A 394 -41.62 18.37 -13.15
CA SER A 394 -42.89 18.05 -12.51
C SER A 394 -43.41 16.65 -12.89
N THR A 395 -43.32 16.28 -14.18
CA THR A 395 -43.70 14.92 -14.61
C THR A 395 -42.85 13.84 -13.96
N LEU A 396 -41.54 14.10 -13.81
CA LEU A 396 -40.59 13.17 -13.22
C LEU A 396 -40.85 12.97 -11.71
N LEU A 397 -41.06 14.06 -10.97
CA LEU A 397 -41.37 14.01 -9.54
C LEU A 397 -42.73 13.36 -9.27
N ASN A 398 -43.73 13.60 -10.11
CA ASN A 398 -45.02 12.92 -10.01
C ASN A 398 -44.88 11.42 -10.29
N LYS A 399 -44.05 11.03 -11.26
CA LYS A 399 -43.75 9.61 -11.53
C LYS A 399 -43.05 8.96 -10.34
N LEU A 400 -42.04 9.62 -9.77
CA LEU A 400 -41.36 9.14 -8.56
C LEU A 400 -42.35 8.98 -7.39
N ASN A 401 -43.22 9.96 -7.18
CA ASN A 401 -44.20 9.89 -6.09
C ASN A 401 -45.16 8.71 -6.26
N TYR A 402 -45.62 8.44 -7.49
CA TYR A 402 -46.45 7.27 -7.79
C TYR A 402 -45.74 5.95 -7.45
N VAL A 403 -44.48 5.79 -7.88
CA VAL A 403 -43.67 4.59 -7.60
C VAL A 403 -43.43 4.42 -6.09
N LEU A 404 -43.13 5.51 -5.38
CA LEU A 404 -42.93 5.48 -3.94
C LEU A 404 -44.22 5.15 -3.18
N ASP A 405 -45.37 5.66 -3.60
CA ASP A 405 -46.66 5.34 -3.00
C ASP A 405 -47.01 3.85 -3.18
N ASP A 406 -46.73 3.27 -4.36
CA ASP A 406 -46.92 1.84 -4.63
C ASP A 406 -46.01 0.97 -3.72
N HIS A 407 -44.72 1.30 -3.67
CA HIS A 407 -43.77 0.58 -2.82
C HIS A 407 -44.12 0.70 -1.33
N LEU A 408 -44.54 1.87 -0.86
CA LEU A 408 -45.01 2.07 0.51
C LEU A 408 -46.26 1.25 0.82
N GLN A 409 -47.16 1.07 -0.15
CA GLN A 409 -48.33 0.23 0.01
C GLN A 409 -47.92 -1.25 0.16
N VAL A 410 -47.00 -1.73 -0.68
CA VAL A 410 -46.44 -3.10 -0.56
C VAL A 410 -45.77 -3.31 0.80
N PHE A 411 -45.00 -2.34 1.29
CA PHE A 411 -44.37 -2.43 2.63
C PHE A 411 -45.41 -2.50 3.75
N LYS A 412 -46.49 -1.71 3.69
CA LYS A 412 -47.60 -1.78 4.66
C LYS A 412 -48.28 -3.14 4.63
N ASP A 413 -48.54 -3.68 3.43
CA ASP A 413 -49.16 -4.99 3.27
C ASP A 413 -48.28 -6.11 3.82
N MET A 414 -46.96 -6.04 3.60
CA MET A 414 -45.99 -6.93 4.22
C MET A 414 -45.95 -6.80 5.75
N GLU A 415 -46.01 -5.59 6.29
CA GLU A 415 -46.06 -5.37 7.74
C GLU A 415 -47.33 -5.98 8.36
N ASN A 416 -48.47 -5.87 7.68
CA ASN A 416 -49.74 -6.48 8.06
C ASN A 416 -49.72 -8.02 7.96
N LEU A 417 -48.98 -8.59 7.00
CA LEU A 417 -48.80 -10.02 6.84
C LEU A 417 -47.81 -10.62 7.86
N ARG A 418 -46.82 -9.84 8.31
CA ARG A 418 -45.80 -10.27 9.29
C ARG A 418 -46.39 -10.89 10.57
N PRO A 419 -47.39 -10.31 11.27
CA PRO A 419 -48.01 -10.92 12.44
C PRO A 419 -48.81 -12.17 12.08
N ILE A 420 -49.43 -12.22 10.89
CA ILE A 420 -50.17 -13.38 10.40
C ILE A 420 -49.20 -14.55 10.16
N LEU A 421 -48.11 -14.33 9.41
CA LEU A 421 -47.05 -15.30 9.19
C LEU A 421 -46.42 -15.78 10.50
N LYS A 422 -46.06 -14.85 11.41
CA LYS A 422 -45.56 -15.22 12.74
C LYS A 422 -46.57 -16.11 13.47
N ARG A 423 -47.86 -15.79 13.46
CA ARG A 423 -48.90 -16.60 14.10
C ARG A 423 -49.03 -18.00 13.50
N THR A 424 -48.87 -18.11 12.18
CA THR A 424 -48.92 -19.37 11.43
C THR A 424 -47.69 -20.24 11.69
N ILE A 425 -46.49 -19.64 11.73
CA ILE A 425 -45.22 -20.30 12.08
C ILE A 425 -45.26 -20.83 13.53
N HIS A 426 -45.91 -20.12 14.45
CA HIS A 426 -46.08 -20.56 15.84
C HIS A 426 -47.28 -21.52 16.04
N GLY A 427 -47.84 -22.08 14.96
CA GLY A 427 -48.86 -23.14 15.00
C GLY A 427 -50.25 -22.70 15.48
N LYS A 428 -50.53 -21.40 15.62
CA LYS A 428 -51.85 -20.90 16.01
C LYS A 428 -52.67 -20.65 14.75
N SER A 429 -53.60 -21.55 14.43
CA SER A 429 -54.50 -21.35 13.30
C SER A 429 -55.23 -20.01 13.42
N SER A 430 -55.35 -19.31 12.28
CA SER A 430 -56.26 -18.18 12.15
C SER A 430 -57.65 -18.67 12.56
N LYS A 431 -58.16 -18.24 13.71
CA LYS A 431 -59.55 -18.45 14.07
C LYS A 431 -60.39 -17.55 13.18
N LEU A 432 -60.55 -17.94 11.93
CA LEU A 432 -61.68 -17.50 11.12
C LEU A 432 -62.91 -18.08 11.82
N LEU A 433 -63.61 -17.24 12.60
CA LEU A 433 -64.97 -17.41 13.14
C LEU A 433 -65.63 -18.78 12.92
N GLN A 434 -65.12 -19.83 13.57
CA GLN A 434 -65.89 -21.07 13.72
C GLN A 434 -66.78 -20.87 14.94
N LYS A 435 -68.06 -20.55 14.68
CA LYS A 435 -69.15 -20.82 15.62
C LYS A 435 -68.91 -22.20 16.22
N ASN A 436 -68.93 -22.29 17.55
CA ASN A 436 -68.66 -23.50 18.34
C ASN A 436 -69.26 -24.77 17.71
N CYS A 437 -68.47 -25.50 16.92
CA CYS A 437 -68.80 -26.85 16.51
C CYS A 437 -68.21 -27.79 17.58
N ASN A 438 -69.06 -28.30 18.48
CA ASN A 438 -68.69 -29.41 19.35
C ASN A 438 -68.35 -30.62 18.46
N LYS A 439 -67.09 -31.09 18.50
CA LYS A 439 -66.60 -32.17 17.64
C LYS A 439 -67.07 -33.58 18.03
N PHE A 440 -67.83 -33.73 19.11
CA PHE A 440 -68.20 -35.05 19.65
C PHE A 440 -69.62 -35.50 19.28
N TYR A 441 -70.50 -34.58 18.90
CA TYR A 441 -71.83 -34.91 18.39
C TYR A 441 -72.41 -33.70 17.65
N THR A 442 -73.21 -33.98 16.62
CA THR A 442 -74.05 -33.01 15.91
C THR A 442 -75.50 -33.34 16.24
N ILE A 443 -76.25 -32.36 16.75
CA ILE A 443 -77.70 -32.47 16.92
C ILE A 443 -78.33 -31.86 15.67
N GLU A 444 -78.98 -32.68 14.86
CA GLU A 444 -79.78 -32.24 13.72
C GLU A 444 -81.26 -32.49 14.03
N GLU A 445 -82.07 -31.44 13.92
CA GLU A 445 -83.52 -31.52 14.10
C GLU A 445 -84.17 -31.90 12.77
N ILE A 446 -84.65 -33.15 12.67
CA ILE A 446 -85.39 -33.62 11.50
C ILE A 446 -86.89 -33.43 11.79
N LYS A 447 -87.53 -32.50 11.07
CA LYS A 447 -89.00 -32.41 11.06
C LYS A 447 -89.56 -33.50 10.16
N LEU A 448 -90.27 -34.44 10.75
CA LEU A 448 -91.08 -35.42 10.03
C LEU A 448 -92.53 -34.92 10.01
N TYR A 449 -93.00 -34.67 8.77
CA TYR A 449 -94.28 -34.12 8.32
C TYR A 449 -94.40 -32.60 8.27
#